data_AF-A0A920F1C7-F1
#
_entry.id   AF-A0A920F1C7-F1
#
_cell.length_a   1.000
_cell.length_b   1.000
_cell.length_c   1.000
_cell.angle_alpha   90.00
_cell.angle_beta   90.00
_cell.angle_gamma   90.00
#
_symmetry.space_group_name_H-M   'P 1'
#
loop_
_entity.id
_entity.type
_entity.pdbx_description
1 polymer ?
#
loop_
_entity_poly.entity_id
_entity_poly.type
_entity_poly.pdbx_seq_one_letter_code
_entity_poly.pdbx_strand_id
1 'polypeptide(L)'
;MSKLLLNNLRKLSYFIFWVWLLAPSLSIGQIPSGYYNTAENKSDQASRLALHNIIDDHIDYPYTSSFTDTWDILKVADADPNNANNVILIYTKRVCKWTTGI
;
A
#
# COMPACT_ATOMS: atom_id res chain seq x y z
N MET A 1 25.93 39.23 -17.48
CA MET A 1 24.69 38.54 -17.07
C MET A 1 24.53 38.72 -15.56
N SER A 2 23.58 39.53 -15.11
CA SER A 2 23.58 40.16 -13.78
C SER A 2 23.25 39.19 -12.63
N LYS A 3 23.90 39.35 -11.48
CA LYS A 3 23.66 38.61 -10.22
C LYS A 3 22.18 38.61 -9.79
N LEU A 4 21.41 39.58 -10.29
CA LEU A 4 19.97 39.73 -10.09
C LEU A 4 19.17 38.59 -10.76
N LEU A 5 19.56 38.16 -11.96
CA LEU A 5 18.95 37.02 -12.65
C LEU A 5 19.23 35.70 -11.93
N LEU A 6 20.46 35.52 -11.45
CA LEU A 6 20.86 34.31 -10.71
C LEU A 6 20.07 34.15 -9.40
N ASN A 7 19.81 35.25 -8.68
CA ASN A 7 19.08 35.21 -7.42
C ASN A 7 17.58 34.94 -7.64
N ASN A 8 17.01 35.43 -8.74
CA ASN A 8 15.62 35.14 -9.12
C ASN A 8 15.43 33.68 -9.55
N LEU A 9 16.39 33.10 -10.29
CA LEU A 9 16.39 31.68 -10.64
C LEU A 9 16.50 30.78 -9.40
N ARG A 10 17.32 31.18 -8.42
CA ARG A 10 17.47 30.45 -7.16
C ARG A 10 16.20 30.50 -6.30
N LYS A 11 15.51 31.64 -6.26
CA LYS A 11 14.19 31.78 -5.59
C LYS A 11 13.11 30.94 -6.26
N LEU A 12 13.08 30.90 -7.60
CA LEU A 12 12.17 30.06 -8.37
C LEU A 12 12.40 28.57 -8.07
N SER A 13 13.66 28.15 -7.96
CA SER A 13 14.01 26.77 -7.57
C SER A 13 13.51 26.40 -6.18
N TYR A 14 13.65 27.28 -5.18
CA TYR A 14 13.10 27.04 -3.85
C TYR A 14 11.58 26.99 -3.86
N PHE A 15 10.93 27.86 -4.64
CA PHE A 15 9.48 27.86 -4.77
C PHE A 15 8.95 26.55 -5.36
N ILE A 16 9.59 26.04 -6.42
CA ILE A 16 9.25 24.74 -7.02
C ILE A 16 9.47 23.60 -6.02
N PHE A 17 10.57 23.64 -5.26
CA PHE A 17 10.85 22.65 -4.20
C PHE A 17 9.77 22.65 -3.11
N TRP A 18 9.30 23.81 -2.67
CA TRP A 18 8.23 23.94 -1.68
C TRP A 18 6.86 23.51 -2.22
N VAL A 19 6.56 23.80 -3.49
CA VAL A 19 5.32 23.31 -4.15
C VAL A 19 5.31 21.79 -4.26
N TRP A 20 6.46 21.18 -4.55
CA TRP A 20 6.60 19.73 -4.64
C TRP A 20 6.58 19.05 -3.25
N LEU A 21 7.09 19.72 -2.21
CA LEU A 21 7.00 19.26 -0.82
C LEU A 21 5.56 19.26 -0.29
N LEU A 22 4.74 20.22 -0.74
CA LEU A 22 3.36 20.38 -0.29
C LEU A 22 2.33 19.65 -1.17
N ALA A 23 2.75 19.04 -2.28
CA ALA A 23 1.89 18.21 -3.11
C ALA A 23 1.61 16.91 -2.35
N PRO A 24 0.43 16.74 -1.73
CA PRO A 24 0.12 15.49 -1.07
C PRO A 24 0.03 14.41 -2.14
N SER A 25 0.60 13.24 -1.86
CA SER A 25 0.39 12.03 -2.63
C SER A 25 -1.11 11.71 -2.63
N LEU A 26 -1.71 11.68 -3.82
CA LEU A 26 -3.02 11.07 -4.04
C LEU A 26 -2.90 9.58 -3.70
N SER A 27 -3.23 9.23 -2.45
CA SER A 27 -3.32 7.85 -2.02
C SER A 27 -4.61 7.26 -2.57
N ILE A 28 -4.49 6.49 -3.65
CA ILE A 28 -5.58 5.66 -4.17
C ILE A 28 -5.67 4.41 -3.29
N GLY A 29 -6.36 4.54 -2.15
CA GLY A 29 -6.66 3.44 -1.25
C GLY A 29 -8.15 3.31 -0.92
N GLN A 30 -9.01 4.08 -1.59
CA GLN A 30 -10.45 4.00 -1.35
C GLN A 30 -11.10 2.89 -2.17
N ILE A 31 -12.06 2.21 -1.53
CA ILE A 31 -12.97 1.30 -2.21
C ILE A 31 -13.71 2.03 -3.35
N PRO A 32 -14.05 1.33 -4.44
CA PRO A 32 -14.91 1.90 -5.48
C PRO A 32 -16.20 2.46 -4.88
N SER A 33 -16.66 3.59 -5.40
CA SER A 33 -17.93 4.17 -4.97
C SER A 33 -19.05 3.13 -5.18
N GLY A 34 -19.78 2.85 -4.11
CA GLY A 34 -20.91 1.92 -4.14
C GLY A 34 -20.58 0.43 -3.99
N TYR A 35 -19.34 0.08 -3.62
CA TYR A 35 -18.91 -1.31 -3.43
C TYR A 35 -19.85 -2.14 -2.54
N TYR A 36 -20.41 -1.55 -1.48
CA TYR A 36 -21.33 -2.23 -0.55
C TYR A 36 -22.82 -1.92 -0.76
N ASN A 37 -23.19 -1.16 -1.79
CA ASN A 37 -24.58 -0.73 -2.01
C ASN A 37 -25.55 -1.91 -2.11
N THR A 38 -25.09 -3.02 -2.69
CA THR A 38 -25.91 -4.24 -2.85
C THR A 38 -26.19 -4.96 -1.52
N ALA A 39 -25.46 -4.65 -0.45
CA ALA A 39 -25.68 -5.19 0.90
C ALA A 39 -26.50 -4.25 1.80
N GLU A 40 -26.72 -2.99 1.39
CA GLU A 40 -27.48 -2.01 2.18
C GLU A 40 -28.96 -2.38 2.30
N ASN A 41 -29.56 -2.02 3.44
CA ASN A 41 -30.99 -2.19 3.75
C ASN A 41 -31.55 -3.62 3.60
N LYS A 42 -30.69 -4.65 3.66
CA LYS A 42 -31.09 -6.06 3.63
C LYS A 42 -31.22 -6.63 5.05
N SER A 43 -32.18 -7.53 5.25
CA SER A 43 -32.33 -8.28 6.51
C SER A 43 -31.33 -9.45 6.60
N ASP A 44 -31.01 -9.86 7.81
CA ASP A 44 -30.02 -10.87 8.22
C ASP A 44 -29.49 -11.83 7.13
N GLN A 45 -30.32 -12.73 6.62
CA GLN A 45 -29.89 -13.74 5.64
C GLN A 45 -29.57 -13.14 4.27
N ALA A 46 -30.35 -12.16 3.84
CA ALA A 46 -30.14 -11.46 2.57
C ALA A 46 -28.88 -10.58 2.62
N SER A 47 -28.55 -10.00 3.77
CA SER A 47 -27.31 -9.23 3.95
C SER A 47 -26.07 -10.13 3.93
N ARG A 48 -26.11 -11.29 4.61
CA ARG A 48 -25.02 -12.28 4.55
C ARG A 48 -24.75 -12.78 3.13
N LEU A 49 -25.80 -13.11 2.39
CA LEU A 49 -25.67 -13.54 0.99
C LEU A 49 -25.13 -12.42 0.10
N ALA A 50 -25.61 -11.18 0.28
CA ALA A 50 -25.13 -10.04 -0.47
C ALA A 50 -23.64 -9.77 -0.21
N LEU A 51 -23.19 -9.85 1.04
CA LEU A 51 -21.78 -9.71 1.39
C LEU A 51 -20.95 -10.86 0.82
N HIS A 52 -21.43 -12.10 0.93
CA HIS A 52 -20.75 -13.26 0.35
C HIS A 52 -20.52 -13.08 -1.14
N ASN A 53 -21.55 -12.69 -1.91
CA ASN A 53 -21.43 -12.45 -3.35
C ASN A 53 -20.57 -11.23 -3.73
N ILE A 54 -20.19 -10.37 -2.77
CA ILE A 54 -19.26 -9.25 -3.02
C ILE A 54 -17.81 -9.72 -2.84
N ILE A 55 -17.56 -10.73 -2.00
CA ILE A 55 -16.22 -11.13 -1.53
C ILE A 55 -15.81 -12.54 -1.95
N ASP A 56 -16.72 -13.34 -2.50
CA ASP A 56 -16.52 -14.75 -2.86
C ASP A 56 -15.49 -14.92 -3.97
N ASP A 57 -15.46 -14.02 -4.95
CA ASP A 57 -14.50 -14.01 -6.07
C ASP A 57 -13.10 -13.49 -5.68
N HIS A 58 -12.56 -13.95 -4.56
CA HIS A 58 -11.18 -13.67 -4.15
C HIS A 58 -10.18 -14.56 -4.89
N ILE A 59 -8.97 -14.03 -5.09
CA ILE A 59 -7.87 -14.77 -5.71
C ILE A 59 -7.18 -15.60 -4.62
N ASP A 60 -7.34 -16.91 -4.70
CA ASP A 60 -6.70 -17.85 -3.79
C ASP A 60 -5.25 -18.12 -4.19
N TYR A 61 -4.36 -18.05 -3.21
CA TYR A 61 -2.97 -18.48 -3.35
C TYR A 61 -2.72 -19.73 -2.50
N PRO A 62 -2.10 -20.78 -3.06
CA PRO A 62 -1.82 -21.99 -2.30
C PRO A 62 -0.82 -21.72 -1.16
N TYR A 63 -0.84 -22.58 -0.15
CA TYR A 63 0.11 -22.49 0.96
C TYR A 63 1.57 -22.75 0.50
N THR A 64 1.77 -23.64 -0.47
CA THR A 64 3.08 -23.94 -1.06
C THR A 64 2.91 -24.28 -2.54
N SER A 65 3.69 -23.65 -3.41
CA SER A 65 3.65 -23.89 -4.86
C SER A 65 5.00 -23.62 -5.52
N SER A 66 5.14 -24.00 -6.79
CA SER A 66 6.26 -23.61 -7.65
C SER A 66 6.06 -22.25 -8.34
N PHE A 67 4.85 -21.68 -8.23
CA PHE A 67 4.51 -20.32 -8.65
C PHE A 67 4.33 -19.44 -7.40
N THR A 68 3.74 -18.25 -7.55
CA THR A 68 3.40 -17.38 -6.41
C THR A 68 2.57 -18.14 -5.39
N ASP A 69 3.09 -18.24 -4.17
CA ASP A 69 2.42 -18.84 -3.03
C ASP A 69 2.33 -17.89 -1.84
N THR A 70 1.74 -18.38 -0.75
CA THR A 70 1.59 -17.62 0.49
C THR A 70 2.93 -17.12 1.04
N TRP A 71 4.02 -17.90 0.90
CA TRP A 71 5.34 -17.51 1.38
C TRP A 71 5.94 -16.37 0.56
N ASP A 72 5.75 -16.40 -0.76
CA ASP A 72 6.20 -15.31 -1.63
C ASP A 72 5.48 -14.00 -1.33
N ILE A 73 4.18 -14.06 -1.05
CA ILE A 73 3.39 -12.90 -0.64
C ILE A 73 3.87 -12.37 0.71
N LEU A 74 4.05 -13.23 1.72
CA LEU A 74 4.54 -12.83 3.04
C LEU A 74 5.94 -12.20 2.97
N LYS A 75 6.80 -12.68 2.07
CA LYS A 75 8.13 -12.08 1.88
C LYS A 75 8.07 -10.63 1.44
N VAL A 76 7.12 -10.29 0.57
CA VAL A 76 6.93 -8.92 0.08
C VAL A 76 6.18 -8.09 1.12
N ALA A 77 5.15 -8.65 1.76
CA ALA A 77 4.31 -7.94 2.71
C ALA A 77 5.06 -7.52 3.98
N ASP A 78 5.91 -8.38 4.51
CA ASP A 78 6.65 -8.13 5.75
C ASP A 78 8.03 -7.48 5.51
N ALA A 79 8.39 -7.20 4.25
CA ALA A 79 9.64 -6.55 3.90
C ALA A 79 9.76 -5.15 4.52
N ASP A 80 10.93 -4.82 5.05
CA ASP A 80 11.24 -3.47 5.54
C ASP A 80 11.25 -2.48 4.36
N PRO A 81 10.44 -1.40 4.40
CA PRO A 81 10.40 -0.39 3.33
C PRO A 81 11.76 0.27 3.06
N ASN A 82 12.68 0.28 4.02
CA ASN A 82 14.01 0.85 3.87
C ASN A 82 15.06 -0.16 3.37
N ASN A 83 14.79 -1.47 3.53
CA ASN A 83 15.71 -2.53 3.12
C ASN A 83 14.99 -3.87 2.92
N ALA A 84 14.71 -4.23 1.67
CA ALA A 84 14.00 -5.47 1.30
C ALA A 84 14.70 -6.78 1.73
N ASN A 85 15.96 -6.74 2.17
CA ASN A 85 16.64 -7.92 2.74
C ASN A 85 16.25 -8.20 4.20
N ASN A 86 15.50 -7.28 4.82
CA ASN A 86 15.04 -7.38 6.19
C ASN A 86 13.52 -7.53 6.24
N VAL A 87 13.06 -8.08 7.36
CA VAL A 87 11.65 -8.31 7.68
C VAL A 87 11.30 -7.57 8.96
N ILE A 88 10.17 -6.88 8.97
CA ILE A 88 9.63 -6.24 10.18
C ILE A 88 8.59 -7.20 10.78
N LEU A 89 8.90 -7.76 11.94
CA LEU A 89 7.97 -8.61 12.66
C LEU A 89 6.84 -7.78 13.27
N ILE A 90 5.60 -8.02 12.86
CA ILE A 90 4.42 -7.23 13.29
C ILE A 90 4.27 -7.21 14.83
N TYR A 91 4.45 -8.36 15.48
CA TYR A 91 4.23 -8.49 16.93
C TYR A 91 5.35 -7.89 17.77
N THR A 92 6.61 -8.10 17.39
CA THR A 92 7.76 -7.67 18.20
C THR A 92 8.34 -6.34 17.74
N LYS A 93 7.94 -5.85 16.57
CA LYS A 93 8.47 -4.66 15.89
C LYS A 93 9.99 -4.69 15.71
N ARG A 94 10.56 -5.89 15.59
CA ARG A 94 11.99 -6.09 15.36
C ARG A 94 12.27 -6.30 13.89
N VAL A 95 13.44 -5.83 13.49
CA VAL A 95 14.02 -6.06 12.16
C VAL A 95 14.85 -7.34 12.23
N CYS A 96 14.52 -8.32 11.41
CA CYS A 96 15.28 -9.58 11.30
C CYS A 96 15.67 -9.84 9.85
N LYS A 97 16.76 -10.59 9.63
CA LYS A 97 17.18 -10.99 8.29
C LYS A 97 16.51 -12.30 7.91
N TRP A 98 16.08 -12.42 6.66
CA TRP A 98 15.57 -13.67 6.08
C TRP A 98 16.52 -14.86 6.29
N THR A 99 17.83 -14.61 6.21
CA THR A 99 18.86 -15.65 6.24
C THR A 99 19.19 -16.18 7.62
N THR A 100 18.77 -15.51 8.69
CA THR A 100 19.08 -15.95 10.07
C THR A 100 18.10 -16.97 10.62
N GLY A 101 17.09 -17.39 9.85
CA GLY A 101 15.97 -18.13 10.39
C GLY A 101 15.10 -17.21 11.25
N ILE A 102 13.79 -17.34 11.06
CA ILE A 102 12.77 -16.80 11.96
C ILE A 102 12.64 -17.69 13.19
#